data_AF-A0A9D2AX09-F1
#
_entry.id   AF-A0A9D2AX09-F1
#
_cell.length_a   1.000
_cell.length_b   1.000
_cell.length_c   1.000
_cell.angle_alpha   90.00
_cell.angle_beta   90.00
_cell.angle_gamma   90.00
#
_symmetry.space_group_name_H-M   'P 1'
#
loop_
_entity.id
_entity.type
_entity.pdbx_description
1 polymer ?
#
loop_
_entity_poly.entity_id
_entity_poly.type
_entity_poly.pdbx_seq_one_letter_code
_entity_poly.pdbx_strand_id
1 'polypeptide(L)'
;MEISYYTIDDLRQPPKRLFRKGCTIWHFDTVEAAISHYQALPATGEKSLGITDGFHVLELVKCLPPYPDDVEGETVWASDYRALTLWRDRPESAQAESACETAFHPRYRVDGAVLVPVSQFKTLSKRLQDKYLWLNVREDEHSAIRWVYAAGKGWVPPSILYRRTDRPILVLKYQADGLTEQGAYIPLDVAPWEYTLLLQRTLERQKQRGDANDESAEKRAVPQ
;
A
#
# COMPACT_ATOMS: atom_id res chain seq x y z
N MET A 1 2.32 -2.12 28.54
CA MET A 1 1.02 -1.43 28.41
C MET A 1 0.16 -2.28 27.51
N GLU A 2 -1.14 -2.30 27.77
CA GLU A 2 -2.10 -3.14 27.05
C GLU A 2 -2.44 -2.50 25.70
N ILE A 3 -2.59 -3.33 24.67
CA ILE A 3 -3.06 -2.89 23.36
C ILE A 3 -4.52 -2.45 23.51
N SER A 4 -4.88 -1.31 22.88
CA SER A 4 -6.27 -0.91 22.70
C SER A 4 -6.55 -0.57 21.25
N TYR A 5 -7.84 -0.58 20.90
CA TYR A 5 -8.33 -0.23 19.58
C TYR A 5 -8.91 1.17 19.62
N TYR A 6 -8.83 1.88 18.51
CA TYR A 6 -9.43 3.21 18.41
C TYR A 6 -10.24 3.38 17.13
N THR A 7 -11.18 4.31 17.19
CA THR A 7 -11.83 4.86 16.00
C THR A 7 -11.82 6.38 16.02
N ILE A 8 -11.80 6.98 14.84
CA ILE A 8 -11.91 8.43 14.62
C ILE A 8 -13.10 8.67 13.70
N ASP A 9 -13.92 9.67 14.01
CA ASP A 9 -15.14 10.02 13.26
C ASP A 9 -14.87 10.72 11.93
N ASP A 10 -13.97 11.70 11.88
CA ASP A 10 -13.62 12.40 10.64
C ASP A 10 -12.23 13.07 10.71
N LEU A 11 -11.23 12.46 10.06
CA LEU A 11 -9.85 12.94 10.02
C LEU A 11 -9.66 14.32 9.36
N ARG A 12 -10.64 14.79 8.58
CA ARG A 12 -10.60 16.14 7.97
C ARG A 12 -10.77 17.24 9.01
N GLN A 13 -11.28 16.90 10.19
CA GLN A 13 -11.52 17.85 11.27
C GLN A 13 -10.33 17.87 12.22
N PRO A 14 -9.96 19.05 12.76
CA PRO A 14 -8.94 19.12 13.80
C PRO A 14 -9.40 18.35 15.05
N PRO A 15 -8.49 17.93 15.95
CA PRO A 15 -8.89 17.29 17.20
C PRO A 15 -9.88 18.17 17.99
N LYS A 16 -10.93 17.56 18.53
CA LYS A 16 -11.94 18.25 19.33
C LYS A 16 -11.28 18.94 20.54
N ARG A 17 -11.59 20.22 20.74
CA ARG A 17 -11.12 21.02 21.89
C ARG A 17 -12.31 21.58 22.64
N LEU A 18 -12.11 21.98 23.90
CA LEU A 18 -13.11 22.72 24.65
C LEU A 18 -13.56 23.94 23.82
N PHE A 19 -14.86 24.02 23.53
CA PHE A 19 -15.49 25.06 22.68
C PHE A 19 -15.17 25.03 21.17
N ARG A 20 -14.54 23.98 20.62
CA ARG A 20 -14.36 23.80 19.16
C ARG A 20 -14.81 22.42 18.70
N LYS A 21 -15.67 22.37 17.68
CA LYS A 21 -15.98 21.14 16.96
C LYS A 21 -14.69 20.58 16.34
N GLY A 22 -14.56 19.27 16.37
CA GLY A 22 -13.39 18.56 15.90
C GLY A 22 -13.60 17.06 15.96
N CYS A 23 -12.62 16.31 15.46
CA CYS A 23 -12.68 14.86 15.45
C CYS A 23 -12.61 14.29 16.87
N THR A 24 -13.36 13.21 17.08
CA THR A 24 -13.45 12.48 18.35
C THR A 24 -12.76 11.14 18.20
N ILE A 25 -11.85 10.84 19.12
CA ILE A 25 -11.19 9.55 19.21
C ILE A 25 -11.90 8.74 20.30
N TRP A 26 -12.34 7.53 19.94
CA TRP A 26 -12.94 6.57 20.86
C TRP A 26 -12.01 5.38 21.02
N HIS A 27 -11.85 4.89 22.25
CA HIS A 27 -11.03 3.72 22.56
C HIS A 27 -11.91 2.54 22.97
N PHE A 28 -11.44 1.34 22.63
CA PHE A 28 -12.11 0.08 22.88
C PHE A 28 -11.11 -0.99 23.30
N ASP A 29 -11.54 -1.88 24.20
CA ASP A 29 -10.72 -2.99 24.67
C ASP A 29 -10.71 -4.16 23.66
N THR A 30 -11.71 -4.25 22.78
CA THR A 30 -11.83 -5.32 21.78
C THR A 30 -11.97 -4.77 20.36
N VAL A 31 -11.48 -5.54 19.39
CA VAL A 31 -11.56 -5.17 17.97
C VAL A 31 -12.99 -5.20 17.47
N GLU A 32 -13.82 -6.12 17.97
CA GLU A 32 -15.23 -6.25 17.59
C GLU A 32 -16.05 -5.01 17.98
N ALA A 33 -15.77 -4.44 19.16
CA ALA A 33 -16.41 -3.22 19.62
C ALA A 33 -15.98 -2.01 18.76
N ALA A 34 -14.68 -1.92 18.45
CA ALA A 34 -14.17 -0.88 17.56
C ALA A 34 -14.76 -0.99 16.14
N ILE A 35 -14.85 -2.19 15.58
CA ILE A 35 -15.48 -2.44 14.27
C ILE A 35 -16.95 -2.03 14.28
N SER A 36 -17.70 -2.45 15.30
CA SER A 36 -19.13 -2.11 15.43
C SER A 36 -19.34 -0.60 15.50
N HIS A 37 -18.51 0.10 16.27
CA HIS A 37 -18.56 1.55 16.34
C HIS A 37 -18.18 2.21 14.99
N TYR A 38 -17.11 1.75 14.35
CA TYR A 38 -16.68 2.24 13.04
C TYR A 38 -17.77 2.08 11.96
N GLN A 39 -18.51 0.98 11.97
CA GLN A 39 -19.63 0.74 11.04
C GLN A 39 -20.79 1.71 11.27
N ALA A 40 -21.05 2.13 12.50
CA ALA A 40 -22.10 3.09 12.83
C ALA A 40 -21.76 4.54 12.42
N LEU A 41 -20.48 4.85 12.19
CA LEU A 41 -20.06 6.19 11.76
C LEU A 41 -20.43 6.47 10.29
N PRO A 42 -20.78 7.72 9.92
CA PRO A 42 -21.12 8.08 8.54
C PRO A 42 -20.01 7.79 7.53
N ALA A 43 -20.36 7.28 6.35
CA ALA A 43 -19.41 7.05 5.25
C ALA A 43 -18.96 8.34 4.54
N THR A 44 -19.62 9.47 4.81
CA THR A 44 -19.24 10.79 4.27
C THR A 44 -18.04 11.42 4.98
N GLY A 45 -17.63 10.85 6.12
CA GLY A 45 -16.47 11.26 6.93
C GLY A 45 -15.22 10.47 6.55
N GLU A 46 -14.03 11.07 6.71
CA GLU A 46 -12.78 10.29 6.65
C GLU A 46 -12.54 9.60 7.99
N LYS A 47 -13.42 8.65 8.32
CA LYS A 47 -13.34 7.85 9.55
C LYS A 47 -12.17 6.88 9.48
N SER A 48 -11.64 6.52 10.64
CA SER A 48 -10.50 5.60 10.75
C SER A 48 -10.71 4.61 11.89
N LEU A 49 -10.13 3.42 11.76
CA LEU A 49 -10.00 2.42 12.81
C LEU A 49 -8.54 1.95 12.88
N GLY A 50 -8.01 1.84 14.09
CA GLY A 50 -6.63 1.38 14.29
C GLY A 50 -6.35 0.78 15.66
N ILE A 51 -5.07 0.49 15.88
CA ILE A 51 -4.51 -0.08 17.11
C ILE A 51 -3.54 0.92 17.73
N THR A 52 -3.47 0.98 19.05
CA THR A 52 -2.46 1.74 19.78
C THR A 52 -1.96 1.00 21.01
N ASP A 53 -0.68 1.22 21.34
CA ASP A 53 -0.07 0.78 22.61
C ASP A 53 0.04 1.92 23.63
N GLY A 54 -0.64 3.05 23.37
CA GLY A 54 -0.60 4.27 24.18
C GLY A 54 0.48 5.27 23.74
N PHE A 55 1.48 4.84 22.97
CA PHE A 55 2.55 5.71 22.45
C PHE A 55 2.60 5.73 20.93
N HIS A 56 2.36 4.58 20.31
CA HIS A 56 2.40 4.39 18.89
C HIS A 56 1.01 4.05 18.38
N VAL A 57 0.75 4.39 17.11
CA VAL A 57 -0.50 4.10 16.43
C VAL A 57 -0.23 3.30 15.15
N LEU A 58 -1.12 2.37 14.87
CA LEU A 58 -1.27 1.70 13.59
C LEU A 58 -2.67 2.02 13.08
N GLU A 59 -2.76 2.72 11.96
CA GLU A 59 -4.02 2.87 11.24
C GLU A 59 -4.28 1.59 10.43
N LEU A 60 -5.35 0.85 10.73
CA LEU A 60 -5.67 -0.39 10.04
C LEU A 60 -6.47 -0.09 8.78
N VAL A 61 -7.60 0.57 8.95
CA VAL A 61 -8.51 0.92 7.85
C VAL A 61 -8.99 2.35 8.00
N LYS A 62 -9.32 2.96 6.86
CA LYS A 62 -9.98 4.26 6.81
C LYS A 62 -11.03 4.32 5.72
N CYS A 63 -11.93 5.28 5.83
CA CYS A 63 -12.95 5.53 4.83
C CYS A 63 -12.45 6.61 3.86
N LEU A 64 -12.33 6.26 2.57
CA LEU A 64 -11.90 7.17 1.52
C LEU A 64 -12.78 7.00 0.27
N PRO A 65 -13.17 8.09 -0.41
CA PRO A 65 -13.84 8.03 -1.70
C PRO A 65 -12.87 7.50 -2.78
N PRO A 66 -13.13 6.33 -3.40
CA PRO A 66 -12.23 5.80 -4.42
C PRO A 66 -12.24 6.65 -5.70
N TYR A 67 -13.37 7.26 -6.05
CA TYR A 67 -13.50 8.13 -7.22
C TYR A 67 -13.62 9.62 -6.82
N PRO A 68 -13.14 10.54 -7.68
CA PRO A 68 -13.11 11.97 -7.36
C PRO A 68 -14.47 12.58 -7.02
N ASP A 69 -15.54 12.09 -7.65
CA ASP A 69 -16.90 12.63 -7.52
C ASP A 69 -17.72 11.91 -6.44
N ASP A 70 -17.14 10.91 -5.76
CA ASP A 70 -17.84 10.19 -4.70
C ASP A 70 -18.01 11.07 -3.46
N VAL A 71 -19.23 11.06 -2.93
CA VAL A 71 -19.59 11.75 -1.67
C VAL A 71 -19.34 10.85 -0.47
N GLU A 72 -19.59 9.55 -0.62
CA GLU A 72 -19.36 8.53 0.39
C GLU A 72 -18.05 7.78 0.10
N GLY A 73 -17.29 7.49 1.16
CA GLY A 73 -16.10 6.66 1.06
C GLY A 73 -16.41 5.18 1.20
N GLU A 74 -15.49 4.37 0.68
CA GLU A 74 -15.42 2.94 0.97
C GLU A 74 -14.33 2.70 2.03
N THR A 75 -14.45 1.60 2.79
CA THR A 75 -13.37 1.19 3.71
C THR A 75 -12.19 0.65 2.91
N VAL A 76 -11.01 1.22 3.14
CA VAL A 76 -9.74 0.84 2.50
C VAL A 76 -8.70 0.49 3.56
N TRP A 77 -7.74 -0.36 3.19
CA TRP A 77 -6.56 -0.59 4.03
C TRP A 77 -5.72 0.69 4.11
N ALA A 78 -5.44 1.16 5.32
CA ALA A 78 -4.66 2.38 5.54
C ALA A 78 -3.16 2.10 5.59
N SER A 79 -2.76 0.95 6.13
CA SER A 79 -1.36 0.52 6.25
C SER A 79 -1.23 -1.00 6.13
N ASP A 80 -0.05 -1.48 5.75
CA ASP A 80 0.34 -2.89 5.90
C ASP A 80 1.21 -3.03 7.15
N TYR A 81 0.67 -3.64 8.22
CA TYR A 81 1.39 -3.78 9.49
C TYR A 81 2.67 -4.60 9.35
N ARG A 82 2.75 -5.48 8.33
CA ARG A 82 3.92 -6.32 8.07
C ARG A 82 5.09 -5.50 7.55
N ALA A 83 4.84 -4.35 6.92
CA ALA A 83 5.89 -3.43 6.50
C ALA A 83 6.46 -2.61 7.68
N LEU A 84 5.77 -2.57 8.83
CA LEU A 84 6.11 -1.71 9.96
C LEU A 84 6.78 -2.51 11.07
N THR A 85 8.07 -2.27 11.30
CA THR A 85 8.91 -3.03 12.27
C THR A 85 8.28 -3.16 13.65
N LEU A 86 7.63 -2.11 14.17
CA LEU A 86 7.01 -2.12 15.49
C LEU A 86 5.78 -3.05 15.59
N TRP A 87 5.04 -3.19 14.49
CA TRP A 87 3.73 -3.85 14.45
C TRP A 87 3.77 -5.24 13.84
N ARG A 88 4.79 -5.53 13.03
CA ARG A 88 4.96 -6.78 12.28
C ARG A 88 4.82 -8.02 13.15
N ASP A 89 5.49 -8.03 14.30
CA ASP A 89 5.61 -9.21 15.16
C ASP A 89 4.56 -9.26 16.29
N ARG A 90 3.60 -8.31 16.30
CA ARG A 90 2.54 -8.28 17.30
C ARG A 90 1.34 -9.12 16.85
N PRO A 91 0.89 -10.11 17.65
CA PRO A 91 -0.25 -10.94 17.29
C PRO A 91 -1.55 -10.13 17.17
N GLU A 92 -1.71 -9.06 17.95
CA GLU A 92 -2.87 -8.17 17.92
C GLU A 92 -3.00 -7.47 16.55
N SER A 93 -1.89 -7.13 15.90
CA SER A 93 -1.91 -6.56 14.54
C SER A 93 -2.52 -7.54 13.53
N ALA A 94 -2.08 -8.81 13.56
CA ALA A 94 -2.57 -9.84 12.66
C ALA A 94 -4.04 -10.20 12.94
N GLN A 95 -4.42 -10.28 14.21
CA GLN A 95 -5.81 -10.54 14.63
C GLN A 95 -6.73 -9.41 14.18
N ALA A 96 -6.32 -8.16 14.38
CA ALA A 96 -7.12 -7.01 14.01
C ALA A 96 -7.25 -6.83 12.49
N GLU A 97 -6.18 -7.09 11.72
CA GLU A 97 -6.27 -7.14 10.25
C GLU A 97 -7.25 -8.23 9.81
N SER A 98 -7.17 -9.44 10.37
CA SER A 98 -8.10 -10.54 10.05
C SER A 98 -9.56 -10.19 10.36
N ALA A 99 -9.81 -9.55 11.50
CA ALA A 99 -11.14 -9.08 11.88
C ALA A 99 -11.65 -8.00 10.93
N CYS A 100 -10.80 -7.04 10.55
CA CYS A 100 -11.14 -5.99 9.59
C CYS A 100 -11.41 -6.55 8.18
N GLU A 101 -10.60 -7.50 7.70
CA GLU A 101 -10.82 -8.17 6.41
C GLU A 101 -12.20 -8.84 6.40
N THR A 102 -12.53 -9.59 7.46
CA THR A 102 -13.83 -10.27 7.60
C THR A 102 -15.00 -9.28 7.67
N ALA A 103 -14.83 -8.15 8.35
CA ALA A 103 -15.90 -7.17 8.53
C ALA A 103 -16.13 -6.27 7.30
N PHE A 104 -15.06 -5.94 6.56
CA PHE A 104 -15.09 -4.86 5.56
C PHE A 104 -14.79 -5.30 4.14
N HIS A 105 -14.08 -6.41 3.95
CA HIS A 105 -13.58 -6.87 2.65
C HIS A 105 -12.98 -5.74 1.77
N PRO A 106 -11.98 -4.99 2.27
CA PRO A 106 -11.51 -3.80 1.58
C PRO A 106 -10.95 -4.10 0.19
N ARG A 107 -11.49 -3.42 -0.83
CA ARG A 107 -11.09 -3.62 -2.24
C ARG A 107 -9.83 -2.84 -2.62
N TYR A 108 -9.51 -1.81 -1.85
CA TYR A 108 -8.41 -0.90 -2.11
C TYR A 108 -7.53 -0.75 -0.87
N ARG A 109 -6.30 -0.32 -1.11
CA ARG A 109 -5.35 0.07 -0.07
C ARG A 109 -4.68 1.38 -0.43
N VAL A 110 -4.28 2.11 0.58
CA VAL A 110 -3.34 3.23 0.44
C VAL A 110 -1.96 2.67 0.13
N ASP A 111 -1.34 3.20 -0.92
CA ASP A 111 0.03 2.91 -1.33
C ASP A 111 0.74 4.22 -1.66
N GLY A 112 1.62 4.66 -0.74
CA GLY A 112 2.24 5.98 -0.81
C GLY A 112 1.19 7.10 -0.84
N ALA A 113 1.08 7.80 -1.98
CA ALA A 113 0.16 8.92 -2.17
C ALA A 113 -1.15 8.55 -2.90
N VAL A 114 -1.34 7.27 -3.26
CA VAL A 114 -2.46 6.82 -4.11
C VAL A 114 -3.24 5.68 -3.47
N LEU A 115 -4.42 5.37 -4.03
CA LEU A 115 -5.13 4.13 -3.76
C LEU A 115 -4.81 3.13 -4.87
N VAL A 116 -4.62 1.87 -4.50
CA VAL A 116 -4.44 0.77 -5.46
C VAL A 116 -5.39 -0.40 -5.13
N PRO A 117 -5.85 -1.15 -6.14
CA PRO A 117 -6.62 -2.37 -5.91
C PRO A 117 -5.82 -3.41 -5.11
N VAL A 118 -6.48 -4.01 -4.13
CA VAL A 118 -5.96 -5.18 -3.42
C VAL A 118 -6.01 -6.38 -4.37
N SER A 119 -4.89 -7.10 -4.46
CA SER A 119 -4.84 -8.30 -5.29
C SER A 119 -5.57 -9.47 -4.65
N GLN A 120 -6.33 -10.21 -5.46
CA GLN A 120 -6.82 -11.54 -5.10
C GLN A 120 -5.77 -12.64 -5.41
N PHE A 121 -4.72 -12.29 -6.16
CA PHE A 121 -3.72 -13.22 -6.65
C PHE A 121 -2.35 -12.94 -6.03
N LYS A 122 -1.61 -14.02 -5.72
CA LYS A 122 -0.25 -13.95 -5.17
C LYS A 122 0.84 -14.28 -6.18
N THR A 123 0.46 -14.63 -7.40
CA THR A 123 1.40 -15.10 -8.43
C THR A 123 1.15 -14.37 -9.75
N LEU A 124 2.24 -14.13 -10.47
CA LEU A 124 2.18 -13.51 -11.79
C LEU A 124 1.56 -14.45 -12.82
N SER A 125 0.75 -13.87 -13.71
CA SER A 125 0.17 -14.58 -14.86
C SER A 125 1.27 -15.11 -15.80
N LYS A 126 0.96 -16.16 -16.57
CA LYS A 126 1.91 -16.77 -17.53
C LYS A 126 2.57 -15.76 -18.48
N ARG A 127 1.85 -14.70 -18.85
CA ARG A 127 2.35 -13.61 -19.71
C ARG A 127 3.51 -12.82 -19.10
N LEU A 128 3.58 -12.75 -17.77
CA LEU A 128 4.54 -11.94 -17.01
C LEU A 128 5.58 -12.80 -16.27
N GLN A 129 5.50 -14.14 -16.38
CA GLN A 129 6.38 -15.04 -15.63
C GLN A 129 7.85 -14.97 -16.05
N ASP A 130 8.12 -14.68 -17.33
CA ASP A 130 9.45 -14.56 -17.93
C ASP A 130 9.85 -13.09 -18.18
N LYS A 131 9.15 -12.15 -17.52
CA LYS A 131 9.35 -10.71 -17.69
C LYS A 131 9.90 -10.08 -16.42
N TYR A 132 10.63 -8.98 -16.62
CA TYR A 132 11.29 -8.19 -15.59
C TYR A 132 11.06 -6.69 -15.87
N LEU A 133 11.25 -5.85 -14.86
CA LEU A 133 11.19 -4.39 -15.04
C LEU A 133 12.52 -3.85 -15.55
N TRP A 134 12.47 -2.86 -16.43
CA TRP A 134 13.62 -2.04 -16.75
C TRP A 134 13.73 -0.88 -15.75
N LEU A 135 14.43 -1.13 -14.64
CA LEU A 135 14.75 -0.09 -13.66
C LEU A 135 15.90 0.77 -14.18
N ASN A 136 15.61 2.00 -14.59
CA ASN A 136 16.57 2.93 -15.19
C ASN A 136 17.21 3.88 -14.16
N VAL A 137 16.67 3.97 -12.94
CA VAL A 137 17.21 4.75 -11.83
C VAL A 137 17.46 3.81 -10.66
N ARG A 138 18.73 3.74 -10.23
CA ARG A 138 19.10 3.02 -9.01
C ARG A 138 18.42 3.73 -7.83
N GLU A 139 17.67 2.99 -7.02
CA GLU A 139 16.89 3.46 -5.86
C GLU A 139 15.46 3.97 -6.13
N ASP A 140 15.02 4.07 -7.39
CA ASP A 140 13.61 4.37 -7.67
C ASP A 140 12.88 3.12 -8.18
N GLU A 141 12.08 2.54 -7.28
CA GLU A 141 11.24 1.37 -7.52
C GLU A 141 10.15 1.62 -8.56
N HIS A 142 9.80 2.87 -8.85
CA HIS A 142 8.80 3.24 -9.87
C HIS A 142 9.45 3.67 -11.20
N SER A 143 10.77 3.58 -11.32
CA SER A 143 11.52 4.15 -12.46
C SER A 143 11.19 3.51 -13.82
N ALA A 144 10.66 2.28 -13.80
CA ALA A 144 10.13 1.63 -14.99
C ALA A 144 8.76 2.16 -15.43
N ILE A 145 7.99 2.82 -14.56
CA ILE A 145 6.64 3.30 -14.87
C ILE A 145 6.73 4.53 -15.78
N ARG A 146 6.04 4.45 -16.93
CA ARG A 146 5.94 5.55 -17.90
C ARG A 146 4.62 6.30 -17.80
N TRP A 147 3.53 5.56 -17.58
CA TRP A 147 2.20 6.14 -17.43
C TRP A 147 1.41 5.43 -16.35
N VAL A 148 0.57 6.21 -15.67
CA VAL A 148 -0.33 5.72 -14.65
C VAL A 148 -1.76 5.95 -15.12
N TYR A 149 -2.59 4.91 -15.09
CA TYR A 149 -4.02 5.06 -15.36
C TYR A 149 -4.75 5.38 -14.05
N ALA A 150 -5.15 6.63 -13.90
CA ALA A 150 -5.89 7.15 -12.75
C ALA A 150 -7.40 7.15 -13.04
N ALA A 151 -8.19 6.64 -12.11
CA ALA A 151 -9.65 6.65 -12.19
C ALA A 151 -10.17 8.09 -12.34
N GLY A 152 -11.10 8.30 -13.29
CA GLY A 152 -11.65 9.61 -13.63
C GLY A 152 -10.70 10.57 -14.38
N LYS A 153 -9.41 10.22 -14.56
CA LYS A 153 -8.42 11.08 -15.24
C LYS A 153 -7.77 10.43 -16.46
N GLY A 154 -7.81 9.11 -16.58
CA GLY A 154 -7.14 8.38 -17.66
C GLY A 154 -5.63 8.30 -17.44
N TRP A 155 -4.86 8.26 -18.53
CA TRP A 155 -3.40 8.17 -18.48
C TRP A 155 -2.77 9.51 -18.07
N VAL A 156 -1.99 9.47 -16.99
CA VAL A 156 -1.31 10.63 -16.42
C VAL A 156 0.16 10.31 -16.11
N PRO A 157 1.03 11.34 -15.98
CA PRO A 157 2.44 11.12 -15.65
C PRO A 157 2.65 10.47 -14.27
N PRO A 158 3.73 9.68 -14.07
CA PRO A 158 4.02 8.97 -12.82
C PRO A 158 4.20 9.86 -11.59
N SER A 159 4.42 11.16 -11.78
CA SER A 159 4.54 12.15 -10.69
C SER A 159 3.39 12.13 -9.67
N ILE A 160 2.22 11.60 -10.04
CA ILE A 160 1.09 11.45 -9.12
C ILE A 160 1.37 10.45 -7.97
N LEU A 161 2.26 9.48 -8.17
CA LEU A 161 2.62 8.48 -7.16
C LEU A 161 3.34 9.09 -5.94
N TYR A 162 3.98 10.24 -6.14
CA TYR A 162 4.75 10.94 -5.10
C TYR A 162 4.04 12.18 -4.56
N ARG A 163 2.98 12.64 -5.24
CA ARG A 163 2.29 13.88 -4.87
C ARG A 163 1.33 13.61 -3.73
N ARG A 164 1.70 14.03 -2.52
CA ARG A 164 0.78 14.02 -1.38
C ARG A 164 -0.42 14.94 -1.67
N THR A 165 -1.61 14.37 -1.55
CA THR A 165 -2.89 15.06 -1.72
C THR A 165 -3.79 14.67 -0.58
N ASP A 166 -4.68 15.57 -0.17
CA ASP A 166 -5.65 15.28 0.90
C ASP A 166 -6.56 14.10 0.53
N ARG A 167 -6.83 13.91 -0.77
CA ARG A 167 -7.58 12.75 -1.30
C ARG A 167 -6.72 11.92 -2.25
N PRO A 168 -6.24 10.74 -1.82
CA PRO A 168 -5.51 9.82 -2.67
C PRO A 168 -6.32 9.43 -3.91
N ILE A 169 -5.66 9.34 -5.06
CA ILE A 169 -6.31 9.01 -6.34
C ILE A 169 -6.24 7.49 -6.55
N LEU A 170 -7.34 6.88 -6.99
CA LEU A 170 -7.34 5.48 -7.39
C LEU A 170 -6.57 5.24 -8.68
N VAL A 171 -5.54 4.42 -8.58
CA VAL A 171 -4.67 3.99 -9.67
C VAL A 171 -4.98 2.54 -10.03
N LEU A 172 -5.34 2.31 -11.29
CA LEU A 172 -5.82 0.99 -11.74
C LEU A 172 -4.79 0.21 -12.54
N LYS A 173 -3.90 0.91 -13.27
CA LYS A 173 -2.91 0.30 -14.17
C LYS A 173 -1.66 1.14 -14.29
N TYR A 174 -0.57 0.48 -14.62
CA TYR A 174 0.68 1.08 -15.06
C TYR A 174 1.00 0.64 -16.49
N GLN A 175 1.51 1.58 -17.28
CA GLN A 175 2.33 1.25 -18.44
C GLN A 175 3.79 1.39 -18.01
N ALA A 176 4.55 0.31 -18.11
CA ALA A 176 5.93 0.24 -17.64
C ALA A 176 6.88 -0.32 -18.71
N ASP A 177 8.14 0.08 -18.62
CA ASP A 177 9.22 -0.51 -19.41
C ASP A 177 9.63 -1.85 -18.80
N GLY A 178 9.60 -2.89 -19.62
CA GLY A 178 9.97 -4.24 -19.24
C GLY A 178 11.11 -4.80 -20.09
N LEU A 179 11.60 -5.94 -19.62
CA LEU A 179 12.61 -6.75 -20.28
C LEU A 179 12.14 -8.21 -20.34
N THR A 180 12.47 -8.90 -21.44
CA THR A 180 12.40 -10.37 -21.48
C THR A 180 13.52 -10.98 -20.64
N GLU A 181 13.46 -12.30 -20.44
CA GLU A 181 14.54 -13.05 -19.80
C GLU A 181 15.91 -12.80 -20.46
N GLN A 182 15.94 -12.69 -21.79
CA GLN A 182 17.14 -12.42 -22.59
C GLN A 182 17.55 -10.93 -22.60
N GLY A 183 16.77 -10.05 -21.96
CA GLY A 183 17.07 -8.61 -21.86
C GLY A 183 16.56 -7.77 -23.03
N ALA A 184 15.67 -8.30 -23.88
CA ALA A 184 15.04 -7.51 -24.93
C ALA A 184 13.96 -6.58 -24.34
N TYR A 185 13.88 -5.34 -24.83
CA TYR A 185 12.87 -4.38 -24.41
C TYR A 185 11.44 -4.84 -24.75
N ILE A 186 10.50 -4.60 -23.84
CA ILE A 186 9.07 -4.81 -24.08
C ILE A 186 8.22 -3.83 -23.23
N PRO A 187 7.24 -3.12 -23.80
CA PRO A 187 6.27 -2.37 -23.01
C PRO A 187 5.30 -3.31 -22.28
N LEU A 188 5.01 -3.00 -21.03
CA LEU A 188 4.14 -3.81 -20.17
C LEU A 188 2.94 -2.99 -19.69
N ASP A 189 1.74 -3.54 -19.87
CA ASP A 189 0.53 -3.09 -19.20
C ASP A 189 0.23 -4.02 -18.03
N VAL A 190 0.27 -3.48 -16.81
CA VAL A 190 0.20 -4.25 -15.56
C VAL A 190 -0.69 -3.55 -14.53
N ALA A 191 -1.34 -4.34 -13.68
CA ALA A 191 -1.97 -3.83 -12.47
C ALA A 191 -0.91 -3.46 -11.42
N PRO A 192 -1.22 -2.58 -10.43
CA PRO A 192 -0.25 -2.21 -9.39
C PRO A 192 0.35 -3.40 -8.65
N TRP A 193 -0.46 -4.41 -8.31
CA TRP A 193 0.04 -5.61 -7.64
C TRP A 193 0.93 -6.48 -8.53
N GLU A 194 0.68 -6.54 -9.85
CA GLU A 194 1.55 -7.24 -10.79
C GLU A 194 2.90 -6.54 -10.88
N TYR A 195 2.90 -5.21 -10.86
CA TYR A 195 4.12 -4.41 -10.83
C TYR A 195 4.95 -4.69 -9.56
N THR A 196 4.32 -4.74 -8.38
CA THR A 196 5.01 -5.08 -7.12
C THR A 196 5.70 -6.46 -7.22
N LEU A 197 5.01 -7.48 -7.75
CA LEU A 197 5.60 -8.81 -7.91
C LEU A 197 6.75 -8.82 -8.95
N LEU A 198 6.60 -8.07 -10.04
CA LEU A 198 7.67 -7.91 -11.05
C LEU A 198 8.89 -7.19 -10.47
N LEU A 199 8.67 -6.16 -9.65
CA LEU A 199 9.72 -5.41 -8.96
C LEU A 199 10.51 -6.32 -8.02
N GLN A 200 9.83 -7.06 -7.13
CA GLN A 200 10.46 -8.01 -6.21
C GLN A 200 11.35 -9.00 -6.97
N ARG A 201 10.80 -9.65 -8.00
CA ARG A 201 11.55 -10.58 -8.85
C ARG A 201 12.75 -9.92 -9.55
N THR A 202 12.59 -8.68 -10.01
CA THR A 202 13.65 -7.93 -10.70
C THR A 202 14.80 -7.64 -9.75
N LEU A 203 14.50 -7.20 -8.53
CA LEU A 203 15.48 -6.93 -7.49
C LEU A 203 16.20 -8.21 -7.03
N GLU A 204 15.47 -9.31 -6.85
CA GLU A 204 16.06 -10.62 -6.53
C GLU A 204 17.07 -11.08 -7.59
N ARG A 205 16.72 -10.95 -8.88
CA ARG A 205 17.62 -11.28 -10.00
C ARG A 205 18.85 -10.37 -10.02
N GLN A 206 18.69 -9.08 -9.75
CA GLN A 206 19.81 -8.14 -9.69
C GLN A 206 20.77 -8.48 -8.55
N LYS A 207 20.23 -8.81 -7.38
CA LYS A 207 21.02 -9.26 -6.22
C LYS A 207 21.84 -10.51 -6.53
N GLN A 208 21.20 -11.55 -7.07
CA GLN A 208 21.88 -12.79 -7.46
C GLN A 208 23.01 -12.57 -8.49
N ARG A 209 22.81 -11.63 -9.44
CA ARG A 209 23.85 -11.26 -10.41
C ARG A 209 24.99 -10.46 -9.78
N GLY A 210 24.69 -9.61 -8.81
CA GLY A 210 25.70 -8.90 -8.02
C GLY A 210 26.60 -9.88 -7.27
N ASP A 211 25.99 -10.75 -6.48
CA ASP A 211 26.69 -11.76 -5.66
C ASP A 211 27.59 -12.67 -6.53
N ALA A 212 27.09 -13.13 -7.68
CA ALA A 212 27.86 -13.97 -8.60
C ALA A 212 29.06 -13.26 -9.26
N ASN A 213 28.94 -11.94 -9.51
CA ASN A 213 30.02 -11.14 -10.06
C ASN A 213 31.11 -10.89 -9.01
N ASP A 214 30.72 -10.67 -7.75
CA ASP A 214 31.65 -10.46 -6.64
C ASP A 214 32.42 -11.75 -6.32
N GLU A 215 31.76 -12.92 -6.25
CA GLU A 215 32.43 -14.21 -6.11
C GLU A 215 33.41 -14.51 -7.27
N SER A 216 33.05 -14.09 -8.49
CA SER A 216 33.90 -14.25 -9.67
C SER A 216 35.12 -13.31 -9.63
N ALA A 217 34.96 -12.12 -9.05
CA ALA A 217 36.05 -11.17 -8.86
C ALA A 217 37.02 -11.64 -7.75
N GLU A 218 36.50 -12.16 -6.64
CA GLU A 218 37.32 -12.73 -5.55
C GLU A 218 38.14 -13.94 -6.03
N LYS A 219 37.54 -14.86 -6.80
CA LYS A 219 38.26 -16.02 -7.38
C LYS A 219 39.37 -15.61 -8.36
N ARG A 220 39.28 -14.42 -8.97
CA ARG A 220 40.33 -13.86 -9.84
C ARG A 220 41.40 -13.08 -9.07
N ALA A 221 41.13 -12.69 -7.83
CA ALA A 221 42.02 -11.89 -7.00
C ALA A 221 42.96 -12.71 -6.10
N VAL A 222 42.74 -14.03 -5.97
CA VAL A 222 43.65 -14.94 -5.25
C VAL A 222 44.83 -15.30 -6.17
N PRO A 223 46.09 -14.92 -5.85
CA PRO A 223 47.26 -15.35 -6.62
C PRO A 223 47.48 -16.85 -6.46
N GLN A 224 47.88 -17.53 -7.53
CA GLN A 224 48.36 -18.93 -7.50
C GLN A 224 49.67 -19.06 -6.72
#